data_AF-A0A5K1G3F3-F1
#
_entry.id   AF-A0A5K1G3F3-F1
#
_cell.length_a   1.000
_cell.length_b   1.000
_cell.length_c   1.000
_cell.angle_alpha   90.00
_cell.angle_beta   90.00
_cell.angle_gamma   90.00
#
_symmetry.space_group_name_H-M   'P 1'
#
loop_
_entity.id
_entity.type
_entity.pdbx_description
1 polymer ?
#
loop_
_entity_poly.entity_id
_entity_poly.type
_entity_poly.pdbx_seq_one_letter_code
_entity_poly.pdbx_strand_id
1 'polypeptide(L)' 'VHAAESKFLENAIRCGGLAHTKAHRIKNILKTLLEKKGKICMEYLRDMPTEKIKTELHQFKGLGPKT' A
#
# COMPACT_ATOMS: atom_id res chain seq x y z
N VAL A 1 -0.91 11.83 -10.73
CA VAL A 1 -0.20 10.53 -10.88
C VAL A 1 -0.87 9.36 -10.15
N HIS A 2 -1.58 9.57 -9.03
CA HIS A 2 -2.20 8.50 -8.23
C HIS A 2 -3.74 8.42 -8.35
N ALA A 3 -4.33 9.19 -9.27
CA ALA A 3 -5.78 9.27 -9.49
C ALA A 3 -6.30 8.34 -10.61
N ALA A 4 -5.48 7.42 -11.12
CA ALA A 4 -5.89 6.51 -12.18
C ALA A 4 -7.17 5.75 -11.78
N GLU A 5 -8.08 5.55 -12.72
CA GLU A 5 -9.29 4.79 -12.44
C GLU A 5 -8.94 3.34 -12.05
N SER A 6 -9.73 2.75 -11.15
CA SER A 6 -9.44 1.42 -10.63
C SER A 6 -9.37 0.36 -11.74
N LYS A 7 -10.19 0.50 -12.79
CA LYS A 7 -10.23 -0.43 -13.91
C LYS A 7 -8.92 -0.50 -14.70
N PHE A 8 -8.23 0.63 -14.88
CA PHE A 8 -6.91 0.64 -15.52
C PHE A 8 -5.88 -0.11 -14.67
N LEU A 9 -5.88 0.12 -13.37
CA LEU A 9 -4.96 -0.58 -12.45
C LEU A 9 -5.25 -2.08 -12.40
N GLU A 10 -6.51 -2.47 -12.30
CA GLU A 10 -6.92 -3.88 -12.32
C GLU A 10 -6.48 -4.59 -13.60
N ASN A 11 -6.66 -3.96 -14.76
CA ASN A 11 -6.20 -4.51 -16.03
C ASN A 11 -4.68 -4.65 -16.08
N ALA A 12 -3.94 -3.65 -15.60
CA ALA A 12 -2.48 -3.65 -15.59
C ALA A 12 -1.88 -4.77 -14.71
N ILE A 13 -2.56 -5.15 -13.61
CA ILE A 13 -2.08 -6.17 -12.67
C ILE A 13 -2.82 -7.51 -12.80
N ARG A 14 -3.64 -7.68 -13.84
CA ARG A 14 -4.52 -8.85 -14.02
C ARG A 14 -3.78 -10.19 -13.97
N CYS A 15 -2.58 -10.24 -14.51
CA CYS A 15 -1.74 -11.44 -14.54
C CYS A 15 -1.44 -12.02 -13.15
N GLY A 16 -1.43 -11.19 -12.09
CA GLY A 16 -1.11 -11.64 -10.74
C GLY A 16 -2.28 -12.29 -10.00
N GLY A 17 -3.48 -12.36 -10.59
CA GLY A 17 -4.69 -12.81 -9.90
C GLY A 17 -5.17 -11.88 -8.79
N LEU A 18 -6.46 -11.98 -8.42
CA LEU A 18 -7.12 -11.13 -7.41
C LEU A 18 -6.99 -9.62 -7.72
N ALA A 19 -6.99 -9.24 -9.00
CA ALA A 19 -6.69 -7.88 -9.46
C ALA A 19 -7.57 -6.82 -8.80
N HIS A 20 -8.88 -7.06 -8.68
CA HIS A 20 -9.81 -6.16 -8.01
C HIS A 20 -9.41 -5.87 -6.55
N THR A 21 -9.16 -6.93 -5.77
CA THR A 21 -8.70 -6.82 -4.37
C THR A 21 -7.34 -6.12 -4.27
N LYS A 22 -6.40 -6.45 -5.15
CA LYS A 22 -5.05 -5.86 -5.16
C LYS A 22 -5.07 -4.39 -5.53
N ALA A 23 -5.84 -4.00 -6.55
CA ALA A 23 -6.00 -2.62 -6.96
C ALA A 23 -6.56 -1.75 -5.83
N HIS A 24 -7.59 -2.24 -5.14
CA HIS A 24 -8.14 -1.56 -3.97
C HIS A 24 -7.12 -1.40 -2.83
N ARG A 25 -6.33 -2.45 -2.53
CA ARG A 25 -5.27 -2.39 -1.51
C ARG A 25 -4.16 -1.41 -1.87
N ILE A 26 -3.67 -1.45 -3.11
CA ILE A 26 -2.64 -0.53 -3.62
C ILE A 26 -3.12 0.92 -3.44
N LYS A 27 -4.32 1.25 -3.94
CA LYS A 27 -4.88 2.60 -3.81
C LYS A 27 -5.00 3.06 -2.36
N ASN A 28 -5.46 2.19 -1.46
CA ASN A 28 -5.56 2.52 -0.05
C ASN A 28 -4.19 2.79 0.58
N ILE A 29 -3.17 1.98 0.28
CA ILE A 29 -1.80 2.22 0.78
C ILE A 29 -1.28 3.59 0.30
N LEU A 30 -1.44 3.89 -0.99
CA LEU A 30 -1.00 5.18 -1.56
C LEU A 30 -1.73 6.36 -0.90
N LYS A 31 -3.05 6.24 -0.71
CA LYS A 31 -3.87 7.25 -0.04
C LYS A 31 -3.45 7.46 1.40
N THR A 32 -3.31 6.38 2.18
CA THR A 32 -2.88 6.44 3.58
C THR A 32 -1.49 7.03 3.75
N LEU A 33 -0.54 6.72 2.86
CA LEU A 33 0.80 7.33 2.88
C LEU A 33 0.72 8.84 2.64
N LEU A 34 -0.05 9.26 1.64
CA LEU A 34 -0.21 10.68 1.33
C LEU A 34 -0.88 11.43 2.50
N GLU A 35 -1.94 10.88 3.07
CA GLU A 35 -2.68 11.48 4.19
C GLU A 35 -1.84 11.56 5.47
N LYS A 36 -1.13 10.49 5.84
CA LYS A 36 -0.40 10.43 7.12
C LYS A 36 1.00 11.04 7.06
N LYS A 37 1.67 10.99 5.91
CA LYS A 37 3.10 11.34 5.78
C LYS A 37 3.35 12.47 4.76
N GLY A 38 2.33 12.92 4.04
CA GLY A 38 2.46 13.94 2.99
C GLY A 38 3.23 13.48 1.74
N LYS A 39 3.66 12.22 1.69
CA LYS A 39 4.44 11.64 0.59
C LYS A 39 4.14 10.16 0.40
N ILE A 40 4.18 9.70 -0.85
CA ILE A 40 4.03 8.28 -1.21
C ILE A 40 5.38 7.58 -1.04
N CYS A 41 5.82 7.41 0.20
CA CYS A 41 7.14 6.87 0.50
C CYS A 41 7.17 6.22 1.90
N MET A 42 7.78 5.04 1.99
CA MET A 42 7.96 4.28 3.22
C MET A 42 9.40 4.32 3.78
N GLU A 43 10.29 5.17 3.24
CA GLU A 43 11.69 5.23 3.70
C GLU A 43 11.84 5.62 5.17
N TYR A 44 10.86 6.30 5.76
CA TYR A 44 10.83 6.61 7.18
C TYR A 44 10.85 5.35 8.08
N LEU A 45 10.53 4.17 7.54
CA LEU A 45 10.62 2.91 8.27
C LEU A 45 12.06 2.50 8.56
N ARG A 46 13.05 2.96 7.77
CA ARG A 46 14.46 2.59 7.96
C ARG A 46 15.02 3.06 9.30
N ASP A 47 14.51 4.19 9.79
CA ASP A 47 14.95 4.80 11.05
C ASP A 47 14.15 4.29 12.27
N MET A 48 13.24 3.34 12.05
CA MET A 48 12.35 2.82 13.09
C MET A 48 12.88 1.48 13.67
N PRO A 49 12.73 1.24 14.98
CA PRO A 49 13.04 -0.08 15.56
C PRO A 49 12.18 -1.19 14.93
N THR A 50 12.78 -2.37 14.71
CA THR A 50 12.13 -3.52 14.06
C THR A 50 10.76 -3.88 14.65
N GLU A 51 10.64 -3.85 15.98
CA GLU A 51 9.38 -4.17 16.66
C GLU A 51 8.26 -3.17 16.33
N LYS A 52 8.61 -1.89 16.13
CA LYS A 52 7.66 -0.85 15.74
C LYS A 52 7.31 -0.90 14.25
N ILE A 53 8.24 -1.35 13.39
CA ILE A 53 7.98 -1.50 11.95
C ILE A 53 6.81 -2.44 11.70
N LYS A 54 6.76 -3.60 12.38
CA LYS A 54 5.65 -4.55 12.24
C LYS A 54 4.32 -3.90 12.57
N THR A 55 4.24 -3.16 13.68
CA THR A 55 3.02 -2.46 14.09
C THR A 55 2.62 -1.38 13.08
N GLU A 56 3.57 -0.61 12.56
CA GLU A 56 3.29 0.42 11.54
C GLU A 56 2.77 -0.22 10.23
N LEU A 57 3.41 -1.29 9.75
CA LEU A 57 2.99 -2.01 8.53
C LEU A 57 1.60 -2.64 8.67
N HIS A 58 1.26 -3.17 9.85
CA HIS A 58 -0.07 -3.73 10.12
C HIS A 58 -1.20 -2.70 10.03
N GLN A 59 -0.92 -1.39 10.12
CA GLN A 59 -1.94 -0.35 9.92
C GLN A 59 -2.41 -0.26 8.47
N PHE A 60 -1.65 -0.78 7.51
CA PHE A 60 -2.02 -0.77 6.10
C PHE A 60 -2.86 -2.00 5.76
N LYS A 61 -4.17 -1.77 5.53
CA LYS A 61 -5.12 -2.85 5.22
C LYS A 61 -4.65 -3.67 4.00
N GLY A 62 -4.36 -4.95 4.25
CA GLY A 62 -3.93 -5.89 3.23
C GLY A 62 -2.44 -6.27 3.28
N LEU A 63 -1.66 -5.69 4.20
CA LEU A 63 -0.36 -6.20 4.62
C LEU A 63 -0.57 -7.10 5.85
N GLY A 64 -0.14 -8.36 5.74
CA GLY A 64 -0.18 -9.32 6.85
C GLY A 64 1.24 -9.69 7.31
N PRO A 65 1.41 -10.57 8.29
CA PRO A 65 2.73 -10.89 8.87
C PRO A 65 3.79 -11.37 7.88
N LYS A 66 3.37 -11.89 6.72
CA LYS A 66 4.25 -12.35 5.65
C LYS A 66 4.65 -11.27 4.63
N THR A 67 3.85 -10.22 4.53
CA THR A 67 4.00 -9.13 3.54
C THR A 67 4.72 -7.97 4.18
#